data_AF-A0A398CK51-F1
#
_entry.id   AF-A0A398CK51-F1
#
_cell.length_a   1.000
_cell.length_b   1.000
_cell.length_c   1.000
_cell.angle_alpha   90.00
_cell.angle_beta   90.00
_cell.angle_gamma   90.00
#
_symmetry.space_group_name_H-M   'P 1'
#
loop_
_entity.id
_entity.type
_entity.pdbx_description
1 polymer ?
#
loop_
_entity_poly.entity_id
_entity_poly.type
_entity_poly.pdbx_seq_one_letter_code
_entity_poly.pdbx_strand_id
1 'polypeptide(L)'
;MNILTFDSDEKLNEAGAGIITGIVQTNRRAVLGLATGGTPVGLYKYIVRDYERGMCSFKNATTFNLDEYVGLPDDHPESYRAYMRQHLFDHIDLPISQAHIPNGNAPDPEAECRRYDDLIDNAGQIDLQLLGLGHNGHIGFNEPAHALIRATHVVELAEETRQANARFFDSIDQVPQQALTMGVGTILKAKMILLVVKGADKADIVQRALRGPITTDCPASLLQTHPHLNVLLDRAAASRLG
;
A
#
# COMPACT_ATOMS: atom_id res chain seq x y z
N MET A 1 7.61 16.71 3.85
CA MET A 1 6.59 16.38 2.84
C MET A 1 6.90 17.08 1.52
N ASN A 2 6.88 16.34 0.41
CA ASN A 2 7.06 16.82 -0.96
C ASN A 2 5.84 16.41 -1.80
N ILE A 3 5.17 17.35 -2.45
CA ILE A 3 3.96 17.10 -3.25
C ILE A 3 4.28 17.38 -4.71
N LEU A 4 4.05 16.39 -5.57
CA LEU A 4 4.28 16.44 -7.00
C LEU A 4 2.96 16.19 -7.74
N THR A 5 2.59 17.12 -8.61
CA THR A 5 1.38 17.03 -9.43
C THR A 5 1.76 16.72 -10.87
N PHE A 6 1.08 15.76 -11.48
CA PHE A 6 1.35 15.28 -12.83
C PHE A 6 0.19 15.54 -13.78
N ASP A 7 0.53 15.86 -15.02
CA ASP A 7 -0.43 16.17 -16.08
C ASP A 7 -1.02 14.93 -16.75
N SER A 8 -0.44 13.75 -16.52
CA SER A 8 -0.94 12.49 -17.04
C SER A 8 -0.61 11.31 -16.12
N ASP A 9 -1.42 10.27 -16.24
CA ASP A 9 -1.24 9.02 -15.49
C ASP A 9 0.10 8.35 -15.83
N GLU A 10 0.54 8.40 -17.09
CA GLU A 10 1.82 7.83 -17.52
C GLU A 10 2.99 8.47 -16.78
N LYS A 11 3.04 9.80 -16.71
CA LYS A 11 4.13 10.52 -16.04
C LYS A 11 4.13 10.25 -14.53
N LEU A 12 2.94 10.17 -13.93
CA LEU A 12 2.79 9.84 -12.51
C LEU A 12 3.28 8.41 -12.22
N ASN A 13 2.85 7.44 -13.03
CA ASN A 13 3.24 6.05 -12.90
C ASN A 13 4.74 5.86 -13.11
N GLU A 14 5.31 6.53 -14.13
CA GLU A 14 6.74 6.51 -14.42
C GLU A 14 7.56 7.12 -13.28
N ALA A 15 7.13 8.26 -12.73
CA ALA A 15 7.80 8.88 -11.60
C ALA A 15 7.74 8.01 -10.33
N GLY A 16 6.57 7.43 -10.03
CA GLY A 16 6.41 6.53 -8.88
C GLY A 16 7.22 5.25 -9.00
N ALA A 17 7.22 4.63 -10.18
CA ALA A 17 8.07 3.48 -10.46
C ALA A 17 9.56 3.83 -10.37
N GLY A 18 9.97 4.96 -10.93
CA GLY A 18 11.36 5.44 -10.89
C GLY A 18 11.91 5.66 -9.48
N ILE A 19 11.06 6.13 -8.55
CA ILE A 19 11.44 6.24 -7.13
C ILE A 19 11.72 4.85 -6.54
N ILE A 20 10.84 3.88 -6.79
CA ILE A 20 10.97 2.51 -6.26
C ILE A 20 12.18 1.81 -6.88
N THR A 21 12.33 1.85 -8.21
CA THR A 21 13.44 1.21 -8.91
C THR A 21 14.77 1.87 -8.60
N GLY A 22 14.81 3.19 -8.39
CA GLY A 22 15.99 3.91 -7.93
C GLY A 22 16.46 3.48 -6.54
N ILE A 23 15.54 3.20 -5.61
CA ILE A 23 15.90 2.63 -4.30
C ILE A 23 16.52 1.24 -4.46
N VAL A 24 15.93 0.38 -5.29
CA VAL A 24 16.45 -0.98 -5.52
C VAL A 24 17.81 -0.97 -6.24
N GLN A 25 18.04 0.01 -7.11
CA GLN A 25 19.33 0.22 -7.77
C GLN A 25 20.44 0.60 -6.78
N THR A 26 20.14 1.51 -5.86
CA THR A 26 21.10 2.08 -4.91
C THR A 26 21.27 1.23 -3.65
N ASN A 27 20.24 0.48 -3.27
CA ASN A 27 20.24 -0.51 -2.21
C ASN A 27 19.72 -1.85 -2.74
N ARG A 28 20.65 -2.77 -3.07
CA ARG A 28 20.29 -4.11 -3.56
C ARG A 28 19.50 -4.94 -2.55
N ARG A 29 19.59 -4.62 -1.25
CA ARG A 29 18.85 -5.26 -0.16
C ARG A 29 17.70 -4.39 0.34
N ALA A 30 17.09 -3.63 -0.58
CA ALA A 30 15.97 -2.75 -0.24
C ALA A 30 14.82 -3.55 0.37
N VAL A 31 14.26 -3.02 1.46
CA VAL A 31 13.03 -3.50 2.08
C VAL A 31 11.88 -2.61 1.61
N LEU A 32 10.93 -3.15 0.86
CA LEU A 32 9.86 -2.39 0.21
C LEU A 32 8.50 -2.76 0.79
N GLY A 33 7.76 -1.75 1.27
CA GLY A 33 6.35 -1.85 1.58
C GLY A 33 5.51 -1.63 0.32
N LEU A 34 4.65 -2.58 -0.02
CA LEU A 34 3.84 -2.58 -1.24
C LEU A 34 2.33 -2.52 -0.93
N ALA A 35 1.56 -2.00 -1.89
CA ALA A 35 0.11 -1.80 -1.78
C ALA A 35 -0.63 -2.45 -2.96
N THR A 36 -1.90 -2.78 -2.76
CA THR A 36 -2.77 -3.31 -3.81
C THR A 36 -3.79 -2.27 -4.29
N GLY A 37 -4.82 -2.70 -5.02
CA GLY A 37 -5.89 -1.84 -5.54
C GLY A 37 -5.60 -1.24 -6.92
N GLY A 38 -6.48 -0.37 -7.41
CA GLY A 38 -6.38 0.16 -8.77
C GLY A 38 -5.22 1.14 -8.99
N THR A 39 -4.90 1.96 -8.00
CA THR A 39 -3.88 3.02 -8.11
C THR A 39 -2.49 2.52 -8.49
N PRO A 40 -1.92 1.49 -7.84
CA PRO A 40 -0.56 1.04 -8.11
C PRO A 40 -0.39 0.14 -9.34
N VAL A 41 -1.46 -0.34 -10.00
CA VAL A 41 -1.36 -1.19 -11.21
C VAL A 41 -0.48 -0.55 -12.29
N GLY A 42 -0.66 0.76 -12.52
CA GLY A 42 0.17 1.51 -13.45
C GLY A 42 1.63 1.57 -13.03
N LEU A 43 1.91 1.76 -11.73
CA LEU A 43 3.28 1.79 -11.21
C LEU A 43 3.98 0.44 -11.42
N TYR A 44 3.29 -0.67 -11.13
CA TYR A 44 3.86 -2.01 -11.31
C TYR A 44 4.24 -2.30 -12.76
N LYS A 45 3.43 -1.88 -13.73
CA LYS A 45 3.77 -2.00 -15.16
C LYS A 45 5.09 -1.29 -15.50
N TYR A 46 5.33 -0.11 -14.93
CA TYR A 46 6.58 0.64 -15.17
C TYR A 46 7.76 0.02 -14.41
N ILE A 47 7.56 -0.54 -13.22
CA ILE A 47 8.59 -1.30 -12.49
C ILE A 47 9.03 -2.52 -13.31
N VAL A 48 8.08 -3.30 -13.83
CA VAL A 48 8.36 -4.47 -14.70
C VAL A 48 9.12 -4.03 -15.95
N ARG A 49 8.67 -2.97 -16.62
CA ARG A 49 9.36 -2.38 -17.79
C ARG A 49 10.82 -2.04 -17.47
N ASP A 50 11.07 -1.40 -16.32
CA ASP A 50 12.43 -0.99 -15.93
C ASP A 50 13.30 -2.20 -15.58
N TYR A 51 12.73 -3.24 -14.97
CA TYR A 51 13.39 -4.53 -14.74
C TYR A 51 13.75 -5.23 -16.06
N GLU A 52 12.82 -5.36 -17.01
CA GLU A 52 13.03 -5.99 -18.32
C GLU A 52 14.11 -5.26 -19.15
N ARG A 53 14.27 -3.95 -18.94
CA ARG A 53 15.36 -3.14 -19.53
C ARG A 53 16.71 -3.32 -18.85
N GLY A 54 16.80 -4.16 -17.82
CA GLY A 54 18.02 -4.40 -17.04
C GLY A 54 18.41 -3.24 -16.13
N MET A 55 17.48 -2.31 -15.85
CA MET A 55 17.79 -1.13 -15.02
C MET A 55 17.87 -1.51 -13.54
N CYS A 56 17.11 -2.48 -13.07
CA CYS A 56 17.08 -2.90 -11.66
C CYS A 56 17.00 -4.42 -11.53
N SER A 57 17.21 -4.94 -10.32
CA SER A 57 17.07 -6.36 -9.98
C SER A 57 16.63 -6.46 -8.52
N PHE A 58 15.58 -7.25 -8.29
CA PHE A 58 14.91 -7.50 -7.02
C PHE A 58 15.39 -8.78 -6.34
N LYS A 59 16.38 -9.49 -6.93
CA LYS A 59 16.91 -10.76 -6.43
C LYS A 59 17.30 -10.77 -4.94
N ASN A 60 17.74 -9.64 -4.41
CA ASN A 60 18.13 -9.51 -3.00
C ASN A 60 17.22 -8.56 -2.20
N ALA A 61 16.15 -8.06 -2.82
CA ALA A 61 15.18 -7.21 -2.14
C ALA A 61 14.22 -8.05 -1.30
N THR A 62 13.58 -7.42 -0.33
CA THR A 62 12.52 -8.00 0.51
C THR A 62 11.28 -7.12 0.38
N THR A 63 10.10 -7.72 0.27
CA THR A 63 8.84 -6.97 0.17
C THR A 63 7.88 -7.36 1.28
N PHE A 64 7.07 -6.39 1.71
CA PHE A 64 5.98 -6.56 2.66
C PHE A 64 4.73 -5.87 2.13
N ASN A 65 3.63 -6.59 1.93
CA ASN A 65 2.35 -5.99 1.61
C ASN A 65 1.65 -5.44 2.85
N LEU A 66 0.90 -4.35 2.68
CA LEU A 66 0.12 -3.70 3.73
C LEU A 66 -0.90 -4.63 4.38
N ASP A 67 -1.57 -5.46 3.60
CA ASP A 67 -2.80 -6.13 4.01
C ASP A 67 -3.06 -7.43 3.23
N GLU A 68 -4.01 -8.21 3.74
CA GLU A 68 -4.63 -9.36 3.06
C GLU A 68 -6.02 -9.60 3.66
N TYR A 69 -6.95 -10.12 2.85
CA TYR A 69 -8.27 -10.51 3.32
C TYR A 69 -8.22 -11.77 4.17
N VAL A 70 -9.01 -11.81 5.25
CA VAL A 70 -9.17 -13.02 6.06
C VAL A 70 -10.10 -14.01 5.34
N GLY A 71 -9.68 -15.27 5.24
CA GLY A 71 -10.51 -16.38 4.75
C GLY A 71 -10.60 -16.53 3.22
N LEU A 72 -9.91 -15.71 2.43
CA LEU A 72 -9.80 -15.95 0.98
C LEU A 72 -8.67 -16.94 0.68
N PRO A 73 -8.90 -17.99 -0.12
CA PRO A 73 -7.83 -18.85 -0.62
C PRO A 73 -6.72 -18.05 -1.31
N ASP A 74 -5.48 -18.50 -1.13
CA ASP A 74 -4.28 -17.86 -1.69
C ASP A 74 -4.28 -17.76 -3.23
N ASP A 75 -5.03 -18.63 -3.91
CA ASP A 75 -5.22 -18.66 -5.36
C ASP A 75 -6.54 -18.01 -5.81
N HIS A 76 -7.34 -17.49 -4.88
CA HIS A 76 -8.53 -16.73 -5.22
C HIS A 76 -8.12 -15.49 -6.02
N PRO A 77 -8.78 -15.17 -7.17
CA PRO A 77 -8.39 -14.05 -8.03
C PRO A 77 -8.32 -12.71 -7.30
N GLU A 78 -9.19 -12.52 -6.30
CA GLU A 78 -9.26 -11.30 -5.50
C GLU A 78 -8.41 -11.29 -4.22
N SER A 79 -7.65 -12.35 -3.95
CA SER A 79 -6.65 -12.33 -2.88
C SER A 79 -5.53 -11.35 -3.23
N TYR A 80 -4.96 -10.67 -2.24
CA TYR A 80 -3.85 -9.76 -2.48
C TYR A 80 -2.58 -10.52 -2.87
N ARG A 81 -2.46 -11.79 -2.48
CA ARG A 81 -1.47 -12.71 -3.05
C ARG A 81 -1.60 -12.92 -4.55
N ALA A 82 -2.79 -13.26 -5.06
CA ALA A 82 -3.01 -13.42 -6.49
C ALA A 82 -2.78 -12.10 -7.25
N TYR A 83 -3.28 -10.99 -6.70
CA TYR A 83 -3.06 -9.64 -7.24
C TYR A 83 -1.56 -9.33 -7.40
N MET A 84 -0.74 -9.55 -6.37
CA MET A 84 0.68 -9.21 -6.42
C MET A 84 1.45 -10.08 -7.40
N ARG A 85 1.10 -11.37 -7.52
CA ARG A 85 1.65 -12.26 -8.54
C ARG A 85 1.31 -11.78 -9.94
N GLN A 86 0.03 -11.50 -10.19
CA GLN A 86 -0.47 -11.03 -11.48
C GLN A 86 0.21 -9.74 -11.93
N HIS A 87 0.41 -8.79 -11.01
CA HIS A 87 0.86 -7.44 -11.38
C HIS A 87 2.37 -7.22 -11.23
N LEU A 88 3.06 -7.99 -10.39
CA LEU A 88 4.48 -7.74 -10.11
C LEU A 88 5.31 -9.01 -9.95
N PHE A 89 5.02 -9.87 -8.97
CA PHE A 89 5.96 -10.90 -8.52
C PHE A 89 6.28 -11.97 -9.55
N ASP A 90 5.35 -12.31 -10.45
CA ASP A 90 5.61 -13.28 -11.51
C ASP A 90 6.40 -12.67 -12.70
N HIS A 91 6.70 -11.36 -12.66
CA HIS A 91 7.33 -10.59 -13.76
C HIS A 91 8.71 -9.99 -13.41
N ILE A 92 9.21 -10.21 -12.19
CA ILE A 92 10.51 -9.73 -11.71
C ILE A 92 11.31 -10.86 -11.06
N ASP A 93 12.59 -10.67 -10.79
CA ASP A 93 13.47 -11.67 -10.16
C ASP A 93 13.41 -11.70 -8.62
N LEU A 94 12.31 -11.24 -8.01
CA LEU A 94 12.12 -11.29 -6.55
C LEU A 94 11.93 -12.75 -6.08
N PRO A 95 12.73 -13.25 -5.12
CA PRO A 95 12.51 -14.59 -4.59
C PRO A 95 11.19 -14.68 -3.83
N ILE A 96 10.40 -15.73 -4.06
CA ILE A 96 9.11 -15.94 -3.37
C ILE A 96 9.27 -15.92 -1.85
N SER A 97 10.39 -16.45 -1.32
CA SER A 97 10.69 -16.45 0.12
C SER A 97 10.94 -15.05 0.71
N GLN A 98 11.10 -14.03 -0.14
CA GLN A 98 11.29 -12.62 0.21
C GLN A 98 10.06 -11.77 -0.12
N ALA A 99 8.98 -12.39 -0.62
CA ALA A 99 7.73 -11.73 -0.95
C ALA A 99 6.70 -11.96 0.16
N HIS A 100 6.69 -11.10 1.17
CA HIS A 100 5.85 -11.26 2.35
C HIS A 100 4.49 -10.57 2.17
N ILE A 101 3.42 -11.33 2.43
CA ILE A 101 2.03 -10.88 2.50
C ILE A 101 1.43 -11.55 3.75
N PRO A 102 0.62 -10.85 4.57
CA PRO A 102 -0.04 -11.46 5.73
C PRO A 102 -0.81 -12.72 5.33
N ASN A 103 -0.78 -13.77 6.15
CA ASN A 103 -1.54 -14.98 5.89
C ASN A 103 -2.99 -14.83 6.39
N GLY A 104 -3.88 -14.40 5.49
CA GLY A 104 -5.31 -14.28 5.77
C GLY A 104 -6.02 -15.60 6.15
N ASN A 105 -5.39 -16.76 5.94
CA ASN A 105 -5.92 -18.08 6.32
C ASN A 105 -5.22 -18.68 7.54
N ALA A 106 -4.45 -17.88 8.29
CA ALA A 106 -3.84 -18.34 9.53
C ALA A 106 -4.92 -18.79 10.54
N PRO A 107 -4.72 -19.91 11.26
CA PRO A 107 -5.68 -20.39 12.26
C PRO A 107 -5.94 -19.39 13.40
N ASP A 108 -4.93 -18.57 13.72
CA ASP A 108 -5.01 -17.47 14.67
C ASP A 108 -4.56 -16.18 13.97
N PRO A 109 -5.51 -15.36 13.49
CA PRO A 109 -5.24 -14.08 12.82
C PRO A 109 -4.40 -13.12 13.67
N GLU A 110 -4.63 -13.08 14.98
CA GLU A 110 -3.90 -12.21 15.90
C GLU A 110 -2.44 -12.67 16.08
N ALA A 111 -2.21 -14.00 16.12
CA ALA A 111 -0.86 -14.54 16.10
C ALA A 111 -0.14 -14.26 14.78
N GLU A 112 -0.86 -14.30 13.65
CA GLU A 112 -0.30 -13.92 12.36
C GLU A 112 0.11 -12.45 12.31
N CYS A 113 -0.70 -11.53 12.84
CA CYS A 113 -0.34 -10.12 12.95
C CYS A 113 0.99 -9.91 13.71
N ARG A 114 1.13 -10.58 14.87
CA ARG A 114 2.37 -10.51 15.66
C ARG A 114 3.57 -11.08 14.91
N ARG A 115 3.40 -12.25 14.28
CA ARG A 115 4.43 -12.89 13.45
C ARG A 115 4.85 -11.98 12.28
N TYR A 116 3.90 -11.25 11.69
CA TYR A 116 4.17 -10.35 10.58
C TYR A 116 4.95 -9.11 11.01
N ASP A 117 4.60 -8.50 12.15
CA ASP A 117 5.39 -7.42 12.74
C ASP A 117 6.80 -7.89 13.11
N ASP A 118 6.95 -9.09 13.68
CA ASP A 118 8.26 -9.68 13.97
C ASP A 118 9.09 -9.87 12.70
N LEU A 119 8.49 -10.29 11.58
CA LEU A 119 9.19 -10.39 10.30
C LEU A 119 9.69 -9.03 9.81
N ILE A 120 8.85 -7.99 9.90
CA ILE A 120 9.22 -6.63 9.50
C ILE A 120 10.37 -6.14 10.37
N ASP A 121 10.26 -6.25 11.70
CA ASP A 121 11.30 -5.78 12.62
C ASP A 121 12.62 -6.55 12.41
N ASN A 122 12.58 -7.85 12.07
CA ASN A 122 13.78 -8.65 11.73
C ASN A 122 14.40 -8.31 10.37
N ALA A 123 13.61 -7.90 9.38
CA ALA A 123 14.10 -7.40 8.10
C ALA A 123 14.74 -6.01 8.24
N GLY A 124 14.50 -5.33 9.37
CA GLY A 124 14.94 -3.98 9.65
C GLY A 124 13.92 -2.96 9.17
N GLN A 125 14.38 -1.72 8.98
CA GLN A 125 13.47 -0.63 8.64
C GLN A 125 13.11 -0.67 7.14
N ILE A 126 11.80 -0.65 6.84
CA ILE A 126 11.27 -0.50 5.47
C ILE A 126 11.89 0.75 4.82
N ASP A 127 12.57 0.60 3.69
CA ASP A 127 13.22 1.70 2.97
C ASP A 127 12.19 2.61 2.30
N LEU A 128 11.13 2.03 1.72
CA LEU A 128 10.00 2.77 1.14
C LEU A 128 8.70 2.02 1.37
N GLN A 129 7.68 2.71 1.88
CA GLN A 129 6.30 2.22 1.95
C GLN A 129 5.44 2.92 0.89
N LEU A 130 4.95 2.15 -0.09
CA LEU A 130 3.95 2.60 -1.06
C LEU A 130 2.57 2.58 -0.41
N LEU A 131 1.80 3.66 -0.58
CA LEU A 131 0.44 3.80 -0.06
C LEU A 131 -0.51 4.33 -1.14
N GLY A 132 -1.75 3.83 -1.11
CA GLY A 132 -2.92 4.52 -1.67
C GLY A 132 -3.63 5.37 -0.62
N LEU A 133 -4.74 6.00 -1.02
CA LEU A 133 -5.59 6.79 -0.13
C LEU A 133 -7.07 6.41 -0.27
N GLY A 134 -7.68 5.98 0.82
CA GLY A 134 -9.13 5.74 0.93
C GLY A 134 -9.95 7.04 0.86
N HIS A 135 -11.24 6.95 0.48
CA HIS A 135 -12.12 8.14 0.43
C HIS A 135 -12.38 8.78 1.80
N ASN A 136 -12.27 8.01 2.87
CA ASN A 136 -12.34 8.47 4.25
C ASN A 136 -10.95 8.74 4.86
N GLY A 137 -9.88 8.56 4.09
CA GLY A 137 -8.50 8.80 4.52
C GLY A 137 -7.83 7.59 5.17
N HIS A 138 -8.38 6.38 5.03
CA HIS A 138 -7.63 5.18 5.39
C HIS A 138 -6.37 5.00 4.54
N ILE A 139 -5.39 4.33 5.15
CA ILE A 139 -4.16 3.83 4.52
C ILE A 139 -4.00 2.37 4.94
N GLY A 140 -3.71 1.48 3.99
CA GLY A 140 -4.06 0.06 4.17
C GLY A 140 -5.56 -0.08 4.48
N PHE A 141 -5.92 -0.91 5.44
CA PHE A 141 -7.27 -0.97 6.01
C PHE A 141 -7.40 -0.26 7.37
N ASN A 142 -6.52 0.70 7.67
CA ASN A 142 -6.65 1.52 8.88
C ASN A 142 -7.78 2.55 8.70
N GLU A 143 -9.00 2.19 9.08
CA GLU A 143 -10.18 3.07 9.02
C GLU A 143 -10.13 4.19 10.09
N PRO A 144 -10.92 5.27 9.95
CA PRO A 144 -11.11 6.27 10.99
C PRO A 144 -11.45 5.64 12.34
N ALA A 145 -10.70 6.01 13.38
CA ALA A 145 -10.83 5.40 14.70
C ALA A 145 -10.57 6.39 15.83
N HIS A 146 -11.03 6.06 17.04
CA HIS A 146 -10.80 6.87 18.24
C HIS A 146 -9.35 6.86 18.73
N ALA A 147 -8.54 5.89 18.29
CA ALA A 147 -7.16 5.74 18.69
C ALA A 147 -6.28 5.30 17.52
N LEU A 148 -5.01 5.68 17.58
CA LEU A 148 -4.00 5.22 16.63
C LEU A 148 -3.68 3.75 16.92
N ILE A 149 -3.80 2.89 15.91
CA ILE A 149 -3.39 1.50 15.99
C ILE A 149 -1.95 1.39 15.50
N ARG A 150 -1.05 0.99 16.40
CA ARG A 150 0.39 0.98 16.14
C ARG A 150 0.80 -0.23 15.29
N ALA A 151 0.41 -1.41 15.74
CA ALA A 151 0.86 -2.71 15.25
C ALA A 151 -0.02 -3.23 14.11
N THR A 152 0.46 -4.24 13.39
CA THR A 152 -0.38 -5.03 12.50
C THR A 152 -1.54 -5.62 13.30
N HIS A 153 -2.75 -5.59 12.75
CA HIS A 153 -3.97 -6.01 13.46
C HIS A 153 -5.03 -6.54 12.51
N VAL A 154 -5.99 -7.27 13.08
CA VAL A 154 -7.23 -7.68 12.39
C VAL A 154 -8.20 -6.49 12.40
N VAL A 155 -8.85 -6.24 11.27
CA VAL A 155 -9.86 -5.19 11.13
C VAL A 155 -11.14 -5.75 10.55
N GLU A 156 -12.27 -5.32 11.11
CA GLU A 156 -13.60 -5.52 10.52
C GLU A 156 -13.78 -4.51 9.38
N LEU A 157 -14.06 -5.00 8.19
CA LEU A 157 -14.29 -4.15 7.03
C LEU A 157 -15.63 -3.43 7.18
N ALA A 158 -15.61 -2.10 7.08
CA ALA A 158 -16.82 -1.29 7.03
C ALA A 158 -17.72 -1.73 5.88
N GLU A 159 -19.04 -1.61 6.06
CA GLU A 159 -20.01 -2.01 5.05
C GLU A 159 -19.80 -1.23 3.73
N GLU A 160 -19.44 0.05 3.80
CA GLU A 160 -19.10 0.85 2.62
C GLU A 160 -17.86 0.32 1.89
N THR A 161 -16.84 -0.15 2.63
CA THR A 161 -15.64 -0.78 2.08
C THR A 161 -16.01 -2.10 1.40
N ARG A 162 -16.87 -2.92 2.03
CA ARG A 162 -17.38 -4.16 1.43
C ARG A 162 -18.18 -3.88 0.15
N GLN A 163 -19.04 -2.87 0.16
CA GLN A 163 -19.82 -2.46 -1.02
C GLN A 163 -18.93 -1.94 -2.16
N ALA A 164 -17.91 -1.15 -1.85
CA ALA A 164 -16.95 -0.66 -2.85
C ALA A 164 -16.16 -1.80 -3.49
N ASN A 165 -15.86 -2.85 -2.71
CA ASN A 165 -15.10 -4.01 -3.17
C ASN A 165 -15.98 -5.09 -3.81
N ALA A 166 -17.30 -5.10 -3.59
CA ALA A 166 -18.23 -6.07 -4.16
C ALA A 166 -18.19 -6.14 -5.70
N ARG A 167 -17.74 -5.09 -6.39
CA ARG A 167 -17.53 -5.09 -7.85
C ARG A 167 -16.50 -6.11 -8.34
N PHE A 168 -15.70 -6.66 -7.42
CA PHE A 168 -14.67 -7.65 -7.69
C PHE A 168 -15.13 -9.09 -7.37
N PHE A 169 -16.31 -9.26 -6.78
CA PHE A 169 -16.86 -10.55 -6.37
C PHE A 169 -18.21 -10.81 -7.04
N ASP A 170 -18.65 -12.08 -7.09
CA ASP A 170 -19.94 -12.41 -7.70
C ASP A 170 -21.13 -11.93 -6.84
N SER A 171 -20.93 -11.78 -5.53
CA SER A 171 -21.91 -11.24 -4.59
C SER A 171 -21.27 -10.58 -3.36
N ILE A 172 -22.04 -9.74 -2.66
CA ILE A 172 -21.59 -9.11 -1.40
C ILE A 172 -21.28 -10.15 -0.30
N ASP A 173 -21.93 -11.31 -0.34
CA ASP A 173 -21.73 -12.39 0.64
C ASP A 173 -20.37 -13.09 0.46
N GLN A 174 -19.76 -12.97 -0.73
CA GLN A 174 -18.40 -13.45 -0.99
C GLN A 174 -17.33 -12.44 -0.59
N VAL A 175 -17.71 -11.19 -0.32
CA VAL A 175 -16.77 -10.17 0.15
C VAL A 175 -16.38 -10.47 1.59
N PRO A 176 -15.09 -10.66 1.89
CA PRO A 176 -14.62 -10.91 3.26
C PRO A 176 -15.15 -9.87 4.25
N GLN A 177 -15.35 -10.30 5.49
CA GLN A 177 -15.76 -9.41 6.58
C GLN A 177 -14.57 -8.81 7.31
N GLN A 178 -13.42 -9.49 7.27
CA GLN A 178 -12.21 -9.11 7.99
C GLN A 178 -11.00 -9.04 7.06
N ALA A 179 -10.01 -8.25 7.45
CA ALA A 179 -8.70 -8.20 6.84
C ALA A 179 -7.61 -8.13 7.91
N LEU A 180 -6.39 -8.53 7.54
CA LEU A 180 -5.17 -8.23 8.26
C LEU A 180 -4.58 -6.96 7.66
N THR A 181 -4.11 -6.02 8.47
CA THR A 181 -3.47 -4.80 7.95
C THR A 181 -2.35 -4.31 8.85
N MET A 182 -1.27 -3.80 8.24
CA MET A 182 -0.22 -3.07 8.94
C MET A 182 -0.84 -1.88 9.67
N GLY A 183 -0.53 -1.72 10.95
CA GLY A 183 -0.94 -0.54 11.70
C GLY A 183 -0.27 0.74 11.19
N VAL A 184 -0.90 1.88 11.43
CA VAL A 184 -0.34 3.19 11.08
C VAL A 184 1.03 3.41 11.74
N GLY A 185 1.25 2.88 12.94
CA GLY A 185 2.56 2.92 13.60
C GLY A 185 3.64 2.16 12.83
N THR A 186 3.33 0.98 12.31
CA THR A 186 4.22 0.19 11.44
C THR A 186 4.51 0.94 10.13
N ILE A 187 3.49 1.54 9.50
CA ILE A 187 3.66 2.36 8.29
C ILE A 187 4.60 3.56 8.53
N LEU A 188 4.42 4.27 9.64
CA LEU A 188 5.21 5.45 9.98
C LEU A 188 6.67 5.15 10.36
N LYS A 189 7.04 3.87 10.57
CA LYS A 189 8.43 3.47 10.78
C LYS A 189 9.26 3.49 9.49
N ALA A 190 8.65 3.55 8.30
CA ALA A 190 9.40 3.52 7.04
C ALA A 190 10.42 4.67 6.92
N LYS A 191 11.49 4.50 6.15
CA LYS A 191 12.44 5.60 5.87
C LYS A 191 11.85 6.64 4.92
N MET A 192 10.98 6.20 4.02
CA MET A 192 10.25 7.01 3.07
C MET A 192 8.83 6.47 2.92
N ILE A 193 7.87 7.37 2.81
CA ILE A 193 6.50 7.03 2.43
C ILE A 193 6.23 7.63 1.05
N LEU A 194 5.73 6.81 0.14
CA LEU A 194 5.28 7.20 -1.19
C LEU A 194 3.76 7.07 -1.27
N LEU A 195 3.06 8.18 -1.12
CA LEU A 195 1.61 8.24 -1.25
C LEU A 195 1.23 8.56 -2.69
N VAL A 196 0.42 7.72 -3.32
CA VAL A 196 -0.04 7.89 -4.69
C VAL A 196 -1.55 8.04 -4.71
N VAL A 197 -2.06 9.12 -5.29
CA VAL A 197 -3.50 9.39 -5.36
C VAL A 197 -3.89 9.91 -6.74
N LYS A 198 -5.00 9.40 -7.26
CA LYS A 198 -5.53 9.73 -8.59
C LYS A 198 -7.05 9.91 -8.50
N GLY A 199 -7.61 10.70 -9.39
CA GLY A 199 -9.05 10.91 -9.52
C GLY A 199 -9.58 12.12 -8.76
N ALA A 200 -10.56 12.81 -9.37
CA ALA A 200 -11.21 13.98 -8.79
C ALA A 200 -12.01 13.64 -7.53
N ASP A 201 -12.53 12.42 -7.44
CA ASP A 201 -13.24 11.87 -6.28
C ASP A 201 -12.37 11.77 -5.02
N LYS A 202 -11.04 11.86 -5.18
CA LYS A 202 -10.09 11.90 -4.06
C LYS A 202 -9.68 13.31 -3.64
N ALA A 203 -10.09 14.36 -4.35
CA ALA A 203 -9.53 15.70 -4.13
C ALA A 203 -9.82 16.27 -2.73
N ASP A 204 -11.04 16.09 -2.23
CA ASP A 204 -11.43 16.57 -0.90
C ASP A 204 -10.69 15.81 0.21
N ILE A 205 -10.54 14.48 0.07
CA ILE A 205 -9.81 13.69 1.07
C ILE A 205 -8.30 13.95 1.03
N VAL A 206 -7.73 14.23 -0.14
CA VAL A 206 -6.33 14.65 -0.28
C VAL A 206 -6.09 15.96 0.48
N GLN A 207 -6.97 16.96 0.31
CA GLN A 207 -6.86 18.21 1.06
C GLN A 207 -6.96 17.96 2.57
N ARG A 208 -7.95 17.18 3.01
CA ARG A 208 -8.13 16.86 4.44
C ARG A 208 -6.93 16.13 5.02
N ALA A 209 -6.40 15.13 4.33
CA ALA A 209 -5.27 14.33 4.79
C ALA A 209 -3.96 15.15 4.84
N LEU A 210 -3.69 16.01 3.85
CA LEU A 210 -2.38 16.67 3.73
C LEU A 210 -2.33 18.08 4.33
N ARG A 211 -3.48 18.74 4.50
CA ARG A 211 -3.59 20.13 4.98
C ARG A 211 -4.55 20.31 6.16
N GLY A 212 -5.36 19.29 6.47
CA GLY A 212 -6.25 19.30 7.62
C GLY A 212 -5.52 19.01 8.94
N PRO A 213 -6.26 19.00 10.07
CA PRO A 213 -5.69 18.64 11.37
C PRO A 213 -5.17 17.20 11.37
N ILE A 214 -4.10 16.97 12.13
CA ILE A 214 -3.59 15.62 12.39
C ILE A 214 -4.53 14.95 13.39
N THR A 215 -5.27 13.94 12.95
CA THR A 215 -6.29 13.23 13.74
C THR A 215 -6.42 11.77 13.32
N THR A 216 -6.83 10.90 14.24
CA THR A 216 -7.14 9.49 13.98
C THR A 216 -8.46 9.31 13.23
N ASP A 217 -9.31 10.34 13.16
CA ASP A 217 -10.52 10.37 12.32
C ASP A 217 -10.19 10.48 10.81
N CYS A 218 -8.94 10.83 10.48
CA CYS A 218 -8.40 10.80 9.13
C CYS A 218 -6.99 10.19 9.21
N PRO A 219 -6.85 8.85 9.18
CA PRO A 219 -5.59 8.16 9.43
C PRO A 219 -4.42 8.67 8.56
N ALA A 220 -4.66 8.96 7.28
CA ALA A 220 -3.67 9.55 6.38
C ALA A 220 -3.12 10.92 6.84
N SER A 221 -3.83 11.66 7.70
CA SER A 221 -3.32 12.90 8.29
C SER A 221 -2.10 12.69 9.18
N LEU A 222 -1.93 11.49 9.75
CA LEU A 222 -0.75 11.14 10.53
C LEU A 222 0.52 11.12 9.67
N LEU A 223 0.40 10.94 8.35
CA LEU A 223 1.53 11.01 7.42
C LEU A 223 2.19 12.39 7.39
N GLN A 224 1.47 13.46 7.78
CA GLN A 224 2.05 14.81 7.92
C GLN A 224 3.20 14.86 8.93
N THR A 225 3.25 13.91 9.87
CA THR A 225 4.32 13.81 10.88
C THR A 225 5.58 13.12 10.34
N HIS A 226 5.51 12.47 9.18
CA HIS A 226 6.60 11.69 8.64
C HIS A 226 7.64 12.60 7.96
N PRO A 227 8.95 12.49 8.31
CA PRO A 227 9.97 13.40 7.80
C PRO A 227 10.10 13.31 6.27
N HIS A 228 9.96 12.11 5.71
CA HIS A 228 10.18 11.81 4.29
C HIS A 228 8.90 11.29 3.62
N LEU A 229 7.89 12.15 3.53
CA LEU A 229 6.67 11.88 2.77
C LEU A 229 6.78 12.46 1.35
N ASN A 230 6.69 11.61 0.34
CA ASN A 230 6.50 12.00 -1.07
C ASN A 230 5.05 11.70 -1.49
N VAL A 231 4.38 12.68 -2.07
CA VAL A 231 3.01 12.56 -2.54
C VAL A 231 2.97 12.79 -4.04
N LEU A 232 2.48 11.81 -4.79
CA LEU A 232 2.28 11.85 -6.22
C LEU A 232 0.77 11.97 -6.51
N LEU A 233 0.37 13.06 -7.15
CA LEU A 233 -1.03 13.36 -7.46
C LEU A 233 -1.21 13.56 -8.96
N ASP A 234 -2.32 13.09 -9.51
CA ASP A 234 -2.79 13.64 -10.79
C ASP A 234 -3.42 15.04 -10.56
N ARG A 235 -3.64 15.79 -11.65
CA ARG A 235 -4.28 17.12 -11.56
C ARG A 235 -5.65 17.07 -10.88
N ALA A 236 -6.40 15.98 -11.05
CA ALA A 236 -7.76 15.87 -10.57
C ALA A 236 -7.80 15.75 -9.03
N ALA A 237 -6.96 14.88 -8.47
CA ALA A 237 -6.77 14.69 -7.04
C ALA A 237 -6.09 15.90 -6.36
N ALA A 238 -5.27 16.65 -7.10
CA ALA A 238 -4.64 17.87 -6.59
C ALA A 238 -5.56 19.11 -6.61
N SER A 239 -6.76 19.03 -7.19
CA SER A 239 -7.61 20.20 -7.49
C SER A 239 -8.05 21.04 -6.29
N ARG A 240 -7.91 20.52 -5.06
CA ARG A 240 -8.23 21.22 -3.80
C ARG A 240 -7.01 21.75 -3.02
N LEU A 241 -5.80 21.55 -3.53
CA LEU A 241 -4.56 21.89 -2.81
C LEU A 241 -4.05 23.33 -3.00
N GLY A 242 -4.66 24.10 -3.92
CA GLY A 242 -4.27 25.48 -4.22
C GLY A 242 -3.24 25.57 -5.33
#